data_AF-A0A485NCT5-F1
#
_entry.id   AF-A0A485NCT5-F1
#
_cell.length_a   1.000
_cell.length_b   1.000
_cell.length_c   1.000
_cell.angle_alpha   90.00
_cell.angle_beta   90.00
_cell.angle_gamma   90.00
#
_symmetry.space_group_name_H-M   'P 1'
#
loop_
_entity.id
_entity.type
_entity.pdbx_description
1 polymer ?
#
loop_
_entity_poly.entity_id
_entity_poly.type
_entity_poly.pdbx_seq_one_letter_code
_entity_poly.pdbx_strand_id
1 'polypeptide(L)'
;MAWAMKAMQHAEVYYKLISSVDPQFLKLTKVDEQIYSEFRKNFEKLRIDVLDPEELKSESAKEKWRPFCLKFDGIVEDFNYGTLLRLDCSQGYTEENTIFAPRIQFFAIEIARNREGYNKAVYISVHDKEVEKEGNHGREKADSGRAEEKGAKREGEKVKTNKGEEKEKEANKEINKSSETAM
;
A
#
# COMPACT_ATOMS: atom_id res chain seq x y z
N MET A 1 7.22 -18.37 -9.80
CA MET A 1 6.88 -17.85 -8.45
C MET A 1 7.85 -16.80 -7.91
N ALA A 2 9.17 -16.90 -8.12
CA ALA A 2 10.15 -15.99 -7.52
C ALA A 2 9.92 -14.48 -7.74
N TRP A 3 9.26 -14.05 -8.83
CA TRP A 3 9.00 -12.63 -9.08
C TRP A 3 8.00 -12.01 -8.08
N ALA A 4 6.95 -12.73 -7.70
CA ALA A 4 5.92 -12.21 -6.81
C ALA A 4 6.46 -12.01 -5.38
N MET A 5 7.27 -12.95 -4.90
CA MET A 5 7.97 -12.84 -3.61
C MET A 5 8.89 -11.61 -3.56
N LYS A 6 9.68 -11.38 -4.62
CA LYS A 6 10.52 -10.17 -4.75
C LYS A 6 9.69 -8.88 -4.82
N ALA A 7 8.53 -8.90 -5.48
CA ALA A 7 7.64 -7.74 -5.59
C ALA A 7 6.99 -7.39 -4.23
N MET A 8 6.60 -8.38 -3.43
CA MET A 8 6.18 -8.19 -2.03
C MET A 8 7.31 -7.67 -1.14
N GLN A 9 8.49 -8.28 -1.20
CA GLN A 9 9.66 -7.81 -0.44
C GLN A 9 10.04 -6.36 -0.77
N HIS A 10 9.94 -5.97 -2.04
CA HIS A 10 10.14 -4.59 -2.48
C HIS A 10 9.09 -3.64 -1.88
N ALA A 11 7.81 -4.04 -1.86
CA ALA A 11 6.72 -3.29 -1.25
C ALA A 11 6.91 -3.11 0.26
N GLU A 12 7.25 -4.18 0.99
CA GLU A 12 7.52 -4.18 2.43
C GLU A 12 8.70 -3.28 2.80
N VAL A 13 9.84 -3.42 2.09
CA VAL A 13 11.04 -2.61 2.32
C VAL A 13 10.78 -1.13 2.00
N TYR A 14 10.07 -0.83 0.92
CA TYR A 14 9.72 0.54 0.58
C TYR A 14 8.74 1.17 1.57
N TYR A 15 7.68 0.45 1.97
CA TYR A 15 6.71 0.95 2.94
C TYR A 15 7.36 1.23 4.30
N LYS A 16 8.26 0.34 4.75
CA LYS A 16 9.08 0.57 5.94
C LYS A 16 9.91 1.85 5.80
N LEU A 17 10.55 2.07 4.65
CA LEU A 17 11.39 3.24 4.41
C LEU A 17 10.60 4.55 4.56
N ILE A 18 9.43 4.69 3.90
CA ILE A 18 8.59 5.89 4.03
C ILE A 18 7.90 6.02 5.39
N SER A 19 7.79 4.95 6.18
CA SER A 19 7.27 5.00 7.54
C SER A 19 8.30 5.40 8.60
N SER A 20 9.59 5.25 8.33
CA SER A 20 10.66 5.41 9.34
C SER A 20 11.55 6.64 9.17
N VAL A 21 11.51 7.31 8.01
CA VAL A 21 12.22 8.58 7.76
C VAL A 21 11.36 9.49 6.87
N ASP A 22 11.53 10.81 6.99
CA ASP A 22 10.77 11.80 6.22
C ASP A 22 10.92 11.57 4.70
N PRO A 23 9.83 11.21 3.98
CA PRO A 23 9.92 10.81 2.59
C PRO A 23 10.45 11.90 1.65
N GLN A 24 10.35 13.18 2.03
CA GLN A 24 10.79 14.29 1.19
C GLN A 24 12.32 14.31 0.94
N PHE A 25 13.10 13.62 1.78
CA PHE A 25 14.56 13.51 1.65
C PHE A 25 15.03 12.17 1.07
N LEU A 26 14.11 11.24 0.78
CA LEU A 26 14.44 9.94 0.20
C LEU A 26 14.82 10.06 -1.27
N LYS A 27 15.95 9.45 -1.63
CA LYS A 27 16.32 9.17 -3.02
C LYS A 27 16.16 7.67 -3.29
N LEU A 28 15.36 7.32 -4.28
CA LEU A 28 15.07 5.91 -4.65
C LEU A 28 16.05 5.41 -5.72
N THR A 29 16.58 6.30 -6.55
CA THR A 29 17.58 6.00 -7.59
C THR A 29 18.68 7.07 -7.65
N LYS A 30 19.69 6.85 -8.51
CA LYS A 30 20.72 7.84 -8.82
C LYS A 30 20.23 8.97 -9.75
N VAL A 31 19.04 8.82 -10.35
CA VAL A 31 18.52 9.67 -11.45
C VAL A 31 17.14 10.26 -11.13
N ASP A 32 16.79 10.39 -9.85
CA ASP A 32 15.45 10.84 -9.40
C ASP A 32 15.02 12.19 -9.99
N GLU A 33 15.94 13.13 -10.19
CA GLU A 33 15.65 14.41 -10.85
C GLU A 33 15.15 14.22 -12.29
N GLN A 34 15.79 13.30 -13.03
CA GLN A 34 15.46 13.00 -14.41
C GLN A 34 14.14 12.23 -14.50
N ILE A 35 13.93 11.24 -13.62
CA ILE A 35 12.67 10.50 -13.53
C ILE A 35 11.52 11.45 -13.23
N TYR A 36 11.65 12.29 -12.20
CA TYR A 36 10.62 13.24 -11.78
C TYR A 36 10.30 14.29 -12.86
N SER A 37 11.34 14.88 -13.48
CA SER A 37 11.19 15.89 -14.53
C SER A 37 10.48 15.33 -15.77
N GLU A 38 10.89 14.15 -16.25
CA GLU A 38 10.25 13.51 -17.41
C GLU A 38 8.85 12.97 -17.07
N PHE A 39 8.62 12.55 -15.82
CA PHE A 39 7.31 12.15 -15.34
C PHE A 39 6.34 13.34 -15.36
N ARG A 40 6.66 14.44 -14.67
CA ARG A 40 5.79 15.63 -14.63
C ARG A 40 5.67 16.35 -15.96
N LYS A 41 6.63 16.19 -16.88
CA LYS A 41 6.50 16.65 -18.28
C LYS A 41 5.50 15.85 -19.10
N ASN A 42 5.46 14.52 -18.94
CA ASN A 42 4.58 13.65 -19.74
C ASN A 42 3.21 13.41 -19.08
N PHE A 43 3.14 13.53 -17.75
CA PHE A 43 1.99 13.22 -16.91
C PHE A 43 1.68 14.39 -15.95
N GLU A 44 1.77 15.63 -16.47
CA GLU A 44 1.52 16.89 -15.74
C GLU A 44 0.25 16.82 -14.87
N LYS A 45 -0.84 16.32 -15.45
CA LYS A 45 -2.19 16.29 -14.85
C LYS A 45 -2.53 14.97 -14.15
N LEU A 46 -1.62 14.00 -14.15
CA LEU A 46 -1.86 12.73 -13.46
C LEU A 46 -1.91 12.97 -11.94
N ARG A 47 -3.04 12.60 -11.34
CA ARG A 47 -3.24 12.66 -9.89
C ARG A 47 -2.45 11.53 -9.23
N ILE A 48 -1.71 11.83 -8.16
CA ILE A 48 -0.80 10.87 -7.51
C ILE A 48 -1.09 10.57 -6.04
N ASP A 49 -2.02 11.26 -5.37
CA ASP A 49 -2.50 10.81 -4.05
C ASP A 49 -3.25 9.48 -4.20
N VAL A 50 -4.34 9.50 -4.97
CA VAL A 50 -5.18 8.35 -5.29
C VAL A 50 -5.21 8.14 -6.80
N LEU A 51 -4.47 7.14 -7.27
CA LEU A 51 -4.38 6.77 -8.69
C LEU A 51 -5.68 6.13 -9.18
N ASP A 52 -6.10 6.46 -10.39
CA ASP A 52 -7.07 5.65 -11.14
C ASP A 52 -6.34 4.45 -11.78
N PRO A 53 -6.75 3.19 -11.54
CA PRO A 53 -6.22 2.02 -12.23
C PRO A 53 -6.21 2.14 -13.76
N GLU A 54 -7.18 2.82 -14.37
CA GLU A 54 -7.28 2.94 -15.83
C GLU A 54 -6.29 3.95 -16.43
N GLU A 55 -5.80 4.93 -15.65
CA GLU A 55 -4.65 5.77 -16.03
C GLU A 55 -3.30 5.02 -16.02
N LEU A 56 -3.31 3.75 -15.61
CA LEU A 56 -2.17 2.83 -15.62
C LEU A 56 -2.39 1.61 -16.54
N LYS A 57 -3.60 1.05 -16.58
CA LYS A 57 -3.94 -0.22 -17.23
C LYS A 57 -4.66 -0.13 -18.57
N SER A 58 -5.39 0.95 -18.87
CA SER A 58 -6.10 1.07 -20.16
C SER A 58 -5.12 1.05 -21.33
N GLU A 59 -5.54 0.63 -22.54
CA GLU A 59 -4.64 0.66 -23.70
C GLU A 59 -4.12 2.07 -23.99
N SER A 60 -4.98 3.10 -23.84
CA SER A 60 -4.58 4.50 -23.98
C SER A 60 -3.56 4.98 -22.92
N ALA A 61 -3.57 4.37 -21.74
CA ALA A 61 -2.55 4.60 -20.72
C ALA A 61 -1.24 3.88 -21.07
N LYS A 62 -1.31 2.60 -21.47
CA LYS A 62 -0.16 1.82 -21.92
C LYS A 62 0.58 2.50 -23.07
N GLU A 63 -0.13 3.07 -24.04
CA GLU A 63 0.45 3.84 -25.14
C GLU A 63 1.24 5.08 -24.69
N LYS A 64 0.76 5.81 -23.66
CA LYS A 64 1.48 6.96 -23.06
C LYS A 64 2.66 6.52 -22.19
N TRP A 65 2.48 5.45 -21.42
CA TRP A 65 3.50 4.94 -20.50
C TRP A 65 4.65 4.22 -21.22
N ARG A 66 4.39 3.51 -22.31
CA ARG A 66 5.42 2.77 -23.07
C ARG A 66 6.64 3.62 -23.48
N PRO A 67 6.50 4.80 -24.13
CA PRO A 67 7.66 5.64 -24.48
C PRO A 67 8.34 6.25 -23.25
N PHE A 68 7.61 6.54 -22.17
CA PHE A 68 8.23 6.96 -20.90
C PHE A 68 9.08 5.84 -20.30
N CYS A 69 8.56 4.62 -20.20
CA CYS A 69 9.28 3.47 -19.64
C CYS A 69 10.55 3.16 -20.45
N LEU A 70 10.44 3.12 -21.79
CA LEU A 70 11.57 2.85 -22.69
C LEU A 70 12.67 3.93 -22.63
N LYS A 71 12.35 5.17 -22.23
CA LYS A 71 13.34 6.24 -22.06
C LYS A 71 14.36 5.98 -20.93
N PHE A 72 14.06 5.04 -20.03
CA PHE A 72 14.94 4.64 -18.94
C PHE A 72 15.54 3.23 -19.10
N ASP A 73 15.34 2.60 -20.26
CA ASP A 73 16.09 1.39 -20.62
C ASP A 73 17.60 1.70 -20.65
N GLY A 74 18.41 0.80 -20.11
CA GLY A 74 19.84 1.02 -19.86
C GLY A 74 20.21 2.10 -18.82
N ILE A 75 19.27 2.95 -18.37
CA ILE A 75 19.51 4.00 -17.36
C ILE A 75 19.12 3.52 -15.95
N VAL A 76 17.99 2.81 -15.84
CA VAL A 76 17.49 2.25 -14.58
C VAL A 76 17.62 0.73 -14.63
N GLU A 77 18.39 0.18 -13.69
CA GLU A 77 18.55 -1.26 -13.53
C GLU A 77 17.19 -1.94 -13.32
N ASP A 78 16.90 -2.97 -14.13
CA ASP A 78 15.63 -3.69 -14.14
C ASP A 78 14.39 -2.77 -14.31
N PHE A 79 14.46 -1.71 -15.14
CA PHE A 79 13.38 -0.71 -15.31
C PHE A 79 11.99 -1.30 -15.58
N ASN A 80 11.93 -2.44 -16.27
CA ASN A 80 10.71 -3.14 -16.67
C ASN A 80 10.23 -4.20 -15.65
N TYR A 81 10.97 -4.41 -14.57
CA TYR A 81 10.71 -5.48 -13.60
C TYR A 81 9.43 -5.24 -12.80
N GLY A 82 8.71 -6.32 -12.50
CA GLY A 82 7.43 -6.29 -11.81
C GLY A 82 7.54 -5.84 -10.35
N THR A 83 6.92 -4.70 -10.03
CA THR A 83 6.81 -4.14 -8.68
C THR A 83 5.36 -3.92 -8.29
N LEU A 84 5.11 -3.64 -7.01
CA LEU A 84 3.80 -3.29 -6.48
C LEU A 84 3.76 -1.80 -6.14
N LEU A 85 2.74 -1.12 -6.63
CA LEU A 85 2.45 0.29 -6.40
C LEU A 85 1.12 0.42 -5.64
N ARG A 86 1.00 1.39 -4.75
CA ARG A 86 -0.24 1.66 -4.00
C ARG A 86 -1.14 2.61 -4.77
N LEU A 87 -2.44 2.37 -4.83
CA LEU A 87 -3.39 3.25 -5.50
C LEU A 87 -3.55 4.55 -4.70
N ASP A 88 -3.94 4.45 -3.44
CA ASP A 88 -3.93 5.50 -2.42
C ASP A 88 -2.58 5.50 -1.65
N CYS A 89 -1.89 6.65 -1.64
CA CYS A 89 -0.60 6.84 -0.97
C CYS A 89 -0.68 6.95 0.55
N SER A 90 -1.85 7.25 1.12
CA SER A 90 -2.08 7.34 2.57
C SER A 90 -2.26 5.97 3.22
N GLN A 91 -2.59 4.96 2.41
CA GLN A 91 -2.89 3.59 2.83
C GLN A 91 -1.68 2.65 2.66
N GLY A 92 -1.79 1.47 3.28
CA GLY A 92 -0.84 0.37 3.16
C GLY A 92 -1.00 -0.43 1.86
N TYR A 93 -0.16 -1.44 1.68
CA TYR A 93 -0.34 -2.45 0.62
C TYR A 93 -1.41 -3.46 1.06
N THR A 94 -2.56 -3.45 0.39
CA THR A 94 -3.66 -4.44 0.52
C THR A 94 -4.04 -4.99 -0.87
N GLU A 95 -4.91 -6.00 -0.98
CA GLU A 95 -5.32 -6.54 -2.29
C GLU A 95 -6.06 -5.48 -3.13
N GLU A 96 -6.87 -4.65 -2.48
CA GLU A 96 -7.69 -3.60 -3.08
C GLU A 96 -6.87 -2.34 -3.40
N ASN A 97 -5.91 -1.99 -2.54
CA ASN A 97 -5.08 -0.80 -2.71
C ASN A 97 -3.80 -1.03 -3.55
N THR A 98 -3.58 -2.22 -4.10
CA THR A 98 -2.32 -2.54 -4.79
C THR A 98 -2.50 -2.79 -6.29
N ILE A 99 -1.59 -2.22 -7.09
CA ILE A 99 -1.50 -2.45 -8.53
C ILE A 99 -0.10 -2.92 -8.93
N PHE A 100 -0.05 -3.90 -9.83
CA PHE A 100 1.20 -4.34 -10.45
C PHE A 100 1.67 -3.31 -11.48
N ALA A 101 2.92 -2.86 -11.37
CA ALA A 101 3.52 -1.85 -12.23
C ALA A 101 5.01 -2.17 -12.48
N PRO A 102 5.59 -1.86 -13.67
CA PRO A 102 7.03 -1.89 -13.87
C PRO A 102 7.76 -0.93 -12.92
N ARG A 103 8.97 -1.30 -12.49
CA ARG A 103 9.84 -0.54 -11.57
C ARG A 103 9.94 0.95 -11.92
N ILE A 104 10.02 1.30 -13.20
CA ILE A 104 10.09 2.71 -13.63
C ILE A 104 8.78 3.49 -13.43
N GLN A 105 7.61 2.86 -13.57
CA GLN A 105 6.32 3.50 -13.21
C GLN A 105 6.22 3.71 -11.70
N PHE A 106 6.61 2.70 -10.93
CA PHE A 106 6.70 2.79 -9.47
C PHE A 106 7.60 3.96 -9.04
N PHE A 107 8.83 4.04 -9.56
CA PHE A 107 9.73 5.15 -9.24
C PHE A 107 9.17 6.50 -9.67
N ALA A 108 8.61 6.62 -10.88
CA ALA A 108 8.01 7.88 -11.35
C ALA A 108 6.98 8.46 -10.39
N ILE A 109 6.06 7.61 -9.92
CA ILE A 109 4.95 8.02 -9.07
C ILE A 109 5.40 8.17 -7.61
N GLU A 110 6.18 7.25 -7.05
CA GLU A 110 6.60 7.32 -5.65
C GLU A 110 7.70 8.38 -5.39
N ILE A 111 8.56 8.71 -6.37
CA ILE A 111 9.46 9.87 -6.28
C ILE A 111 8.64 11.18 -6.27
N ALA A 112 7.58 11.27 -7.08
CA ALA A 112 6.68 12.43 -7.06
C ALA A 112 5.92 12.53 -5.73
N ARG A 113 5.37 11.42 -5.22
CA ARG A 113 4.70 11.35 -3.89
C ARG A 113 5.62 11.73 -2.73
N ASN A 114 6.89 11.36 -2.82
CA ASN A 114 7.92 11.75 -1.86
C ASN A 114 8.17 13.26 -1.92
N ARG A 115 8.49 13.82 -3.10
CA ARG A 115 8.83 15.24 -3.29
C ARG A 115 7.68 16.18 -2.93
N GLU A 116 6.49 15.87 -3.43
CA GLU A 116 5.28 16.68 -3.29
C GLU A 116 4.59 16.47 -1.93
N GLY A 117 5.15 15.62 -1.05
CA GLY A 117 4.73 15.47 0.34
C GLY A 117 3.56 14.50 0.59
N TYR A 118 2.97 13.92 -0.45
CA TYR A 118 1.86 12.97 -0.35
C TYR A 118 2.17 11.74 0.53
N ASN A 119 3.41 11.21 0.48
CA ASN A 119 3.83 10.11 1.36
C ASN A 119 4.08 10.53 2.81
N LYS A 120 4.15 11.83 3.13
CA LYS A 120 4.42 12.32 4.49
C LYS A 120 3.31 11.93 5.48
N ALA A 121 2.09 11.68 4.99
CA ALA A 121 0.99 11.14 5.78
C ALA A 121 1.34 9.77 6.41
N VAL A 122 2.04 8.89 5.69
CA VAL A 122 2.45 7.57 6.20
C VAL A 122 3.42 7.74 7.37
N TYR A 123 4.46 8.57 7.17
CA TYR A 123 5.48 8.90 8.17
C TYR A 123 4.87 9.47 9.47
N ILE A 124 4.03 10.49 9.36
CA ILE A 124 3.35 11.12 10.51
C ILE A 124 2.45 10.10 11.22
N SER A 125 1.66 9.33 10.46
CA SER A 125 0.71 8.37 11.03
C SER A 125 1.36 7.21 11.81
N VAL A 126 2.68 7.02 11.71
CA VAL A 126 3.42 6.03 12.50
C VAL A 126 3.99 6.66 13.76
N HIS A 127 4.67 7.81 13.66
CA HIS A 127 5.23 8.48 14.83
C HIS A 127 4.17 8.98 15.82
N ASP A 128 3.02 9.48 15.36
CA ASP A 128 1.90 9.86 16.25
C ASP A 128 1.46 8.67 17.13
N LYS A 129 1.40 7.46 16.53
CA LYS A 129 1.05 6.21 17.21
C LYS A 129 2.16 5.64 18.09
N GLU A 130 3.38 6.15 17.99
CA GLU A 130 4.48 5.83 18.91
C GLU A 130 4.41 6.73 20.15
N VAL A 131 4.20 8.04 19.95
CA VAL A 131 3.99 9.02 21.03
C VAL A 131 2.80 8.64 21.92
N GLU A 132 1.67 8.20 21.34
CA GLU A 132 0.51 7.73 22.12
C GLU A 132 0.82 6.49 22.98
N LYS A 133 1.66 5.57 22.48
CA LYS A 133 2.03 4.33 23.21
C LYS A 133 2.98 4.61 24.36
N GLU A 134 3.99 5.44 24.14
CA GLU A 134 4.94 5.85 25.19
C GLU A 134 4.23 6.63 26.30
N GLY A 135 3.30 7.53 25.93
CA GLY A 135 2.48 8.27 26.90
C GLY A 135 1.61 7.39 27.80
N ASN A 136 1.20 6.21 27.34
CA ASN A 136 0.35 5.31 28.12
C ASN A 136 1.13 4.40 29.10
N HIS A 137 2.40 4.09 28.84
CA HIS A 137 3.23 3.26 29.74
C HIS A 137 3.71 4.01 30.99
N GLY A 138 3.55 5.32 31.07
CA GLY A 138 4.04 6.16 32.18
C GLY A 138 3.17 6.21 33.45
N ARG A 139 2.04 5.49 33.53
CA ARG A 139 1.03 5.70 34.60
C ARG A 139 0.87 4.59 35.65
N GLU A 140 1.47 3.40 35.49
CA GLU A 140 1.23 2.26 36.40
C GLU A 140 2.23 2.12 37.57
N LYS A 141 2.66 3.22 38.22
CA LYS A 141 3.43 3.15 39.50
C LYS A 141 3.06 4.24 40.53
N ALA A 142 1.78 4.45 40.78
CA ALA A 142 1.33 5.24 41.94
C ALA A 142 -0.12 4.91 42.40
N ASP A 143 -0.31 3.79 43.10
CA ASP A 143 -0.91 3.78 44.46
C ASP A 143 -0.78 2.37 45.08
N SER A 144 -0.70 2.27 46.41
CA SER A 144 -0.60 0.99 47.12
C SER A 144 -1.20 1.00 48.54
N GLY A 145 -2.48 0.63 48.64
CA GLY A 145 -3.16 0.21 49.89
C GLY A 145 -4.45 0.97 50.16
N ARG A 146 -5.61 0.31 50.27
CA ARG A 146 -5.93 -0.66 51.34
C ARG A 146 -7.29 -1.36 51.07
N ALA A 147 -7.49 -2.57 51.62
CA ALA A 147 -8.79 -3.28 51.68
C ALA A 147 -9.73 -2.66 52.77
N GLU A 148 -10.97 -3.08 53.08
CA GLU A 148 -11.81 -4.29 52.90
C GLU A 148 -13.28 -3.87 53.29
N GLU A 149 -14.44 -4.53 53.10
CA GLU A 149 -14.90 -5.82 52.54
C GLU A 149 -16.45 -5.70 52.27
N LYS A 150 -17.11 -6.71 51.67
CA LYS A 150 -18.59 -7.01 51.66
C LYS A 150 -19.50 -6.16 50.74
N GLY A 151 -20.49 -6.75 50.03
CA GLY A 151 -20.77 -8.18 49.81
C GLY A 151 -22.20 -8.49 49.31
N ALA A 152 -22.40 -9.73 48.81
CA ALA A 152 -23.67 -10.40 48.45
C ALA A 152 -24.49 -9.84 47.25
N LYS A 153 -25.32 -10.61 46.51
CA LYS A 153 -25.36 -12.07 46.16
C LYS A 153 -26.46 -12.28 45.09
N ARG A 154 -26.38 -13.38 44.30
CA ARG A 154 -27.44 -13.94 43.39
C ARG A 154 -27.70 -13.16 42.09
N GLU A 155 -28.35 -13.69 41.05
CA GLU A 155 -28.52 -15.05 40.44
C GLU A 155 -29.06 -14.77 39.01
N GLY A 156 -28.71 -15.56 37.97
CA GLY A 156 -29.20 -15.26 36.61
C GLY A 156 -28.61 -16.12 35.49
N GLU A 157 -29.18 -17.30 35.26
CA GLU A 157 -28.79 -18.24 34.20
C GLU A 157 -29.69 -18.08 32.95
N LYS A 158 -29.11 -17.87 31.75
CA LYS A 158 -29.33 -18.75 30.57
C LYS A 158 -28.59 -18.36 29.27
N VAL A 159 -28.29 -19.39 28.49
CA VAL A 159 -27.61 -19.39 27.18
C VAL A 159 -28.62 -19.53 26.04
N LYS A 160 -28.35 -18.89 24.88
CA LYS A 160 -28.71 -19.31 23.49
C LYS A 160 -28.07 -18.34 22.47
N THR A 161 -26.95 -18.66 21.82
CA THR A 161 -26.75 -19.48 20.58
C THR A 161 -27.04 -18.79 19.24
N ASN A 162 -25.96 -18.47 18.53
CA ASN A 162 -25.69 -18.60 17.08
C ASN A 162 -26.78 -18.26 16.03
N LYS A 163 -26.56 -17.17 15.28
CA LYS A 163 -26.19 -17.17 13.84
C LYS A 163 -25.78 -15.74 13.43
N GLY A 164 -24.92 -15.51 12.44
CA GLY A 164 -24.28 -16.45 11.50
C GLY A 164 -24.38 -15.90 10.08
N GLU A 165 -23.31 -15.29 9.59
CA GLU A 165 -23.19 -14.72 8.25
C GLU A 165 -23.11 -15.82 7.18
N GLU A 166 -23.69 -15.58 5.99
CA GLU A 166 -23.23 -16.15 4.70
C GLU A 166 -24.11 -15.63 3.54
N LYS A 167 -23.59 -14.67 2.77
CA LYS A 167 -24.10 -14.28 1.43
C LYS A 167 -22.98 -13.65 0.59
N GLU A 168 -22.41 -14.44 -0.32
CA GLU A 168 -21.95 -14.08 -1.68
C GLU A 168 -20.90 -15.09 -2.20
N LYS A 169 -21.36 -16.17 -2.84
CA LYS A 169 -20.50 -17.11 -3.61
C LYS A 169 -21.26 -17.70 -4.82
N GLU A 170 -21.80 -16.86 -5.70
CA GLU A 170 -22.50 -17.31 -6.91
C GLU A 170 -22.31 -16.35 -8.10
N ALA A 171 -21.07 -16.25 -8.61
CA ALA A 171 -20.77 -15.44 -9.81
C ALA A 171 -19.52 -15.85 -10.63
N ASN A 172 -18.97 -17.07 -10.53
CA ASN A 172 -17.91 -17.50 -11.46
C ASN A 172 -17.71 -19.03 -11.58
N LYS A 173 -18.57 -19.72 -12.34
CA LYS A 173 -18.34 -21.14 -12.72
C LYS A 173 -18.88 -21.56 -14.10
N GLU A 174 -19.09 -20.62 -15.04
CA GLU A 174 -19.57 -20.92 -16.39
C GLU A 174 -18.75 -20.26 -17.52
N ILE A 175 -17.42 -20.18 -17.39
CA ILE A 175 -16.52 -19.79 -18.49
C ILE A 175 -15.35 -20.78 -18.67
N ASN A 176 -15.62 -22.09 -18.54
CA ASN A 176 -14.61 -23.11 -18.86
C ASN A 176 -15.22 -24.42 -19.37
N LYS A 177 -15.99 -24.33 -20.46
CA LYS A 177 -16.53 -25.51 -21.19
C LYS A 177 -16.63 -25.32 -22.72
N SER A 178 -15.75 -24.47 -23.28
CA SER A 178 -15.72 -24.13 -24.71
C SER A 178 -14.30 -24.04 -25.26
N SER A 179 -13.48 -25.06 -25.00
CA SER A 179 -12.11 -25.18 -25.55
C SER A 179 -11.71 -26.60 -26.00
N GLU A 180 -12.65 -27.55 -26.00
CA GLU A 180 -12.43 -28.93 -26.46
C GLU A 180 -13.50 -29.33 -27.49
N THR A 181 -13.30 -28.91 -28.76
CA THR A 181 -13.73 -29.56 -30.03
C THR A 181 -13.38 -28.60 -31.19
N ALA A 182 -12.09 -28.46 -31.54
CA ALA A 182 -11.66 -27.68 -32.73
C ALA A 182 -10.17 -27.89 -33.13
N MET A 183 -9.68 -29.14 -33.22
CA MET A 183 -8.55 -29.57 -34.06
C MET A 183 -8.45 -31.10 -34.08
#